data_AF-A0A3M9YWS0-F1
#
_entry.id   AF-A0A3M9YWS0-F1
#
_cell.length_a   1.000
_cell.length_b   1.000
_cell.length_c   1.000
_cell.angle_alpha   90.00
_cell.angle_beta   90.00
_cell.angle_gamma   90.00
#
_symmetry.space_group_name_H-M   'P 1'
#
loop_
_entity.id
_entity.type
_entity.pdbx_description
1 polymer ?
#
loop_
_entity_poly.entity_id
_entity_poly.type
_entity_poly.pdbx_seq_one_letter_code
_entity_poly.pdbx_strand_id
1 'polypeptide(L)'
;MARLSHTVQPSRLAFGAWCHASEKQIGEGDIRASYSADRIGMGQPIRKPFRYAGELWVCVGTGPSGAEAYRLVHPSIYGGIARSYHDRCRDGDHARNDQAGFYDGITVRHAGRELVMAGPAVLFVAGEEAQLSLF
;
A
#
# COMPACT_ATOMS: atom_id res chain seq x y z
N MET A 1 8.73 17.41 7.50
CA MET A 1 9.50 16.65 6.48
C MET A 1 8.59 16.37 5.29
N ALA A 2 9.09 16.53 4.07
CA ALA A 2 8.29 16.30 2.87
C ALA A 2 8.03 14.79 2.69
N ARG A 3 6.76 14.41 2.65
CA ARG A 3 6.33 13.05 2.34
C ARG A 3 6.61 12.79 0.86
N LEU A 4 7.32 11.71 0.54
CA LEU A 4 7.53 11.32 -0.85
C LEU A 4 6.17 11.06 -1.50
N SER A 5 5.95 11.61 -2.69
CA SER A 5 4.71 11.42 -3.41
C SER A 5 4.94 11.06 -4.88
N HIS A 6 3.99 10.29 -5.41
CA HIS A 6 3.93 9.92 -6.81
C HIS A 6 2.56 10.25 -7.38
N THR A 7 2.57 10.98 -8.49
CA THR A 7 1.38 11.27 -9.26
C THR A 7 1.02 10.06 -10.12
N VAL A 8 -0.23 9.61 -10.06
CA VAL A 8 -0.75 8.48 -10.85
C VAL A 8 -2.08 8.84 -11.52
N GLN A 9 -2.46 8.06 -12.53
CA GLN A 9 -3.76 8.19 -13.16
C GLN A 9 -4.88 8.09 -12.10
N PRO A 10 -5.87 9.02 -12.09
CA PRO A 10 -6.94 9.02 -11.11
C PRO A 10 -7.71 7.70 -11.01
N SER A 11 -7.87 7.00 -12.13
CA SER A 11 -8.52 5.68 -12.21
C SER A 11 -7.86 4.63 -11.31
N ARG A 12 -6.56 4.73 -11.02
CA ARG A 12 -5.85 3.81 -10.11
C ARG A 12 -6.20 4.01 -8.64
N LEU A 13 -6.72 5.19 -8.29
CA LEU A 13 -7.17 5.56 -6.96
C LEU A 13 -8.70 5.50 -6.82
N ALA A 14 -9.42 5.12 -7.87
CA ALA A 14 -10.87 5.06 -7.88
C ALA A 14 -11.40 4.13 -6.78
N PHE A 15 -12.43 4.57 -6.07
CA PHE A 15 -13.10 3.79 -5.03
C PHE A 15 -13.92 2.64 -5.62
N GLY A 16 -14.27 2.71 -6.90
CA GLY A 16 -15.28 1.86 -7.51
C GLY A 16 -16.68 2.08 -6.94
N ALA A 17 -17.61 1.23 -7.35
CA ALA A 17 -18.96 1.17 -6.83
C ALA A 17 -19.30 -0.27 -6.42
N TRP A 18 -20.01 -0.41 -5.30
CA TRP A 18 -20.54 -1.71 -4.90
C TRP A 18 -21.66 -2.13 -5.85
N CYS A 19 -21.52 -3.30 -6.47
CA CYS A 19 -22.55 -3.88 -7.32
C CYS A 19 -23.30 -4.96 -6.55
N HIS A 20 -24.55 -4.66 -6.16
CA HIS A 20 -25.42 -5.62 -5.46
C HIS A 20 -25.70 -6.89 -6.25
N ALA A 21 -25.81 -6.80 -7.58
CA ALA A 21 -26.11 -7.96 -8.43
C ALA A 21 -25.00 -9.01 -8.46
N SER A 22 -23.75 -8.61 -8.20
CA SER A 22 -22.58 -9.51 -8.23
C SER A 22 -21.80 -9.55 -6.92
N GLU A 23 -22.36 -8.93 -5.87
CA GLU A 23 -21.78 -8.81 -4.53
C GLU A 23 -20.28 -8.48 -4.52
N LYS A 24 -19.87 -7.53 -5.36
CA LYS A 24 -18.47 -7.12 -5.50
C LYS A 24 -18.32 -5.65 -5.81
N GLN A 25 -17.15 -5.11 -5.48
CA GLN A 25 -16.71 -3.80 -5.91
C GLN A 25 -16.37 -3.83 -7.41
N ILE A 26 -16.91 -2.89 -8.19
CA ILE A 26 -16.65 -2.74 -9.63
C ILE A 26 -15.99 -1.39 -9.89
N GLY A 27 -14.97 -1.37 -10.76
CA GLY A 27 -14.27 -0.14 -11.15
C GLY A 27 -13.34 0.42 -10.07
N GLU A 28 -13.00 -0.38 -9.06
CA GLU A 28 -11.98 0.00 -8.08
C GLU A 28 -10.59 0.01 -8.72
N GLY A 29 -9.83 1.06 -8.45
CA GLY A 29 -8.45 1.19 -8.91
C GLY A 29 -7.53 0.20 -8.21
N ASP A 30 -6.45 -0.21 -8.87
CA ASP A 30 -5.55 -1.26 -8.36
C ASP A 30 -4.83 -0.87 -7.05
N ILE A 31 -4.48 0.40 -6.88
CA ILE A 31 -3.88 0.91 -5.64
C ILE A 31 -4.89 0.81 -4.50
N ARG A 32 -6.15 1.16 -4.78
CA ARG A 32 -7.23 1.13 -3.78
C ARG A 32 -7.57 -0.30 -3.38
N ALA A 33 -7.74 -1.18 -4.36
CA ALA A 33 -8.00 -2.60 -4.18
C ALA A 33 -6.87 -3.32 -3.40
N SER A 34 -5.67 -2.74 -3.38
CA SER A 34 -4.52 -3.23 -2.63
C SER A 34 -4.55 -2.88 -1.13
N TYR A 35 -5.43 -1.98 -0.68
CA TYR A 35 -5.51 -1.55 0.72
C TYR A 35 -5.59 -2.76 1.66
N SER A 36 -4.68 -2.85 2.64
CA SER A 36 -4.53 -4.06 3.45
C SER A 36 -4.21 -3.80 4.93
N ALA A 37 -4.33 -2.57 5.44
CA ALA A 37 -4.02 -2.29 6.85
C ALA A 37 -4.89 -3.09 7.82
N ASP A 38 -6.16 -3.29 7.50
CA ASP A 38 -7.09 -4.17 8.23
C ASP A 38 -6.58 -5.61 8.29
N ARG A 39 -6.12 -6.14 7.15
CA ARG A 39 -5.63 -7.53 7.06
C ARG A 39 -4.31 -7.72 7.78
N ILE A 40 -3.40 -6.76 7.67
CA ILE A 40 -2.11 -6.77 8.36
C ILE A 40 -2.32 -6.77 9.88
N GLY A 41 -3.21 -5.92 10.38
CA GLY A 41 -3.55 -5.86 11.80
C GLY A 41 -4.13 -7.18 12.35
N MET A 42 -4.82 -7.95 11.49
CA MET A 42 -5.36 -9.26 11.83
C MET A 42 -4.41 -10.43 11.51
N GLY A 43 -3.17 -10.17 11.08
CA GLY A 43 -2.22 -11.21 10.67
C GLY A 43 -2.64 -12.00 9.42
N GLN A 44 -3.60 -11.51 8.65
CA GLN A 44 -4.09 -12.14 7.43
C GLN A 44 -3.18 -11.85 6.23
N PRO A 45 -3.21 -12.69 5.18
CA PRO A 45 -2.57 -12.37 3.91
C PRO A 45 -3.08 -11.04 3.35
N ILE A 46 -2.19 -10.23 2.76
CA ILE A 46 -2.57 -8.95 2.15
C ILE A 46 -3.42 -9.18 0.88
N ARG A 47 -4.19 -8.16 0.50
CA ARG A 47 -4.87 -8.14 -0.81
C ARG A 47 -3.84 -8.08 -1.93
N LYS A 48 -4.29 -8.22 -3.19
CA LYS A 48 -3.41 -8.21 -4.36
C LYS A 48 -2.56 -6.91 -4.35
N PRO A 49 -1.23 -7.01 -4.30
CA PRO A 49 -0.35 -5.85 -4.42
C PRO A 49 -0.46 -5.21 -5.80
N PHE A 50 -0.18 -3.92 -5.88
CA PHE A 50 -0.12 -3.19 -7.14
C PHE A 50 1.32 -3.04 -7.64
N ARG A 51 1.48 -2.76 -8.94
CA ARG A 51 2.80 -2.47 -9.52
C ARG A 51 2.96 -0.98 -9.81
N TYR A 52 4.14 -0.45 -9.53
CA TYR A 52 4.51 0.91 -9.91
C TYR A 52 6.03 0.96 -10.13
N ALA A 53 6.45 1.58 -11.23
CA ALA A 53 7.87 1.69 -11.61
C ALA A 53 8.65 0.34 -11.58
N GLY A 54 8.00 -0.75 -11.99
CA GLY A 54 8.60 -2.10 -11.98
C GLY A 54 8.59 -2.82 -10.63
N GLU A 55 8.28 -2.11 -9.55
CA GLU A 55 8.26 -2.63 -8.18
C GLU A 55 6.86 -3.04 -7.74
N LEU A 56 6.79 -3.81 -6.65
CA LEU A 56 5.55 -4.28 -6.03
C LEU A 56 5.26 -3.45 -4.78
N TRP A 57 4.01 -3.05 -4.58
CA TRP A 57 3.59 -2.14 -3.52
C TRP A 57 2.30 -2.60 -2.86
N VAL A 58 2.12 -2.25 -1.58
CA VAL A 58 0.88 -2.49 -0.83
C VAL A 58 0.35 -1.19 -0.24
N CYS A 59 -0.94 -0.95 -0.40
CA CYS A 59 -1.58 0.21 0.22
C CYS A 59 -1.95 -0.08 1.68
N VAL A 60 -1.67 0.88 2.57
CA VAL A 60 -1.92 0.79 4.02
C VAL A 60 -2.71 1.98 4.55
N GLY A 61 -2.94 3.00 3.73
CA GLY A 61 -3.74 4.16 4.11
C GLY A 61 -4.43 4.74 2.89
N THR A 62 -5.67 5.17 3.06
CA THR A 62 -6.43 5.84 2.00
C THR A 62 -7.12 7.05 2.59
N GLY A 63 -7.05 8.19 1.91
CA GLY A 63 -7.73 9.42 2.33
C GLY A 63 -7.98 10.36 1.16
N PRO A 64 -8.56 11.54 1.43
CA PRO A 64 -8.83 12.55 0.39
C PRO A 64 -7.58 13.00 -0.36
N SER A 65 -6.42 12.93 0.29
CA SER A 65 -5.13 13.32 -0.28
C SER A 65 -4.47 12.24 -1.13
N GLY A 66 -4.99 11.02 -1.17
CA GLY A 66 -4.40 9.90 -1.91
C GLY A 66 -4.29 8.62 -1.10
N ALA A 67 -3.43 7.72 -1.57
CA ALA A 67 -3.19 6.41 -0.97
C ALA A 67 -1.75 6.29 -0.47
N GLU A 68 -1.57 5.95 0.79
CA GLU A 68 -0.29 5.62 1.39
C GLU A 68 0.07 4.16 1.10
N ALA A 69 1.29 3.93 0.65
CA ALA A 69 1.77 2.60 0.34
C ALA A 69 3.25 2.40 0.69
N TYR A 70 3.61 1.13 0.86
CA TYR A 70 4.98 0.67 1.08
C TYR A 70 5.40 -0.26 -0.04
N ARG A 71 6.69 -0.23 -0.37
CA ARG A 71 7.28 -1.19 -1.30
C ARG A 71 7.34 -2.57 -0.64
N LEU A 72 7.10 -3.60 -1.41
CA LEU A 72 7.26 -4.99 -1.01
C LEU A 72 8.56 -5.55 -1.55
N VAL A 73 9.41 -6.04 -0.66
CA VAL A 73 10.69 -6.66 -0.99
C VAL A 73 10.78 -8.08 -0.43
N HIS A 74 11.69 -8.89 -0.98
CA HIS A 74 11.97 -10.20 -0.39
C HIS A 74 12.74 -10.03 0.93
N PRO A 75 12.52 -10.87 1.96
CA PRO A 75 13.25 -10.77 3.22
C PRO A 75 14.78 -10.76 3.05
N SER A 76 15.33 -11.50 2.08
CA SER A 76 16.77 -11.58 1.84
C SER A 76 17.41 -10.29 1.32
N ILE A 77 16.62 -9.34 0.82
CA ILE A 77 17.12 -8.04 0.32
C ILE A 77 16.70 -6.88 1.23
N TYR A 78 15.92 -7.15 2.27
CA TYR A 78 15.57 -6.15 3.26
C TYR A 78 16.77 -5.94 4.19
N GLY A 79 17.29 -4.72 4.25
CA GLY A 79 18.47 -4.38 5.04
C GLY A 79 18.21 -4.19 6.54
N GLY A 80 16.96 -4.32 6.99
CA GLY A 80 16.55 -4.15 8.38
C GLY A 80 16.11 -5.45 9.06
N ILE A 81 15.54 -5.33 10.26
CA ILE A 81 14.97 -6.46 11.00
C ILE A 81 13.51 -6.62 10.62
N ALA A 82 13.19 -7.71 9.91
CA ALA A 82 11.83 -8.08 9.61
C ALA A 82 11.12 -8.60 10.87
N ARG A 83 9.89 -8.15 11.11
CA ARG A 83 9.12 -8.46 12.32
C ARG A 83 7.62 -8.50 12.06
N SER A 84 6.86 -9.04 13.02
CA SER A 84 5.41 -9.05 12.92
C SER A 84 4.80 -7.67 13.22
N TYR A 85 3.57 -7.44 12.74
CA TYR A 85 2.80 -6.25 13.12
C TYR A 85 2.62 -6.15 14.64
N HIS A 86 2.39 -7.28 15.30
CA HIS A 86 2.21 -7.33 16.75
C HIS A 86 3.47 -6.88 17.51
N ASP A 87 4.65 -7.30 17.05
CA ASP A 87 5.92 -6.85 17.65
C ASP A 87 6.12 -5.34 17.42
N ARG A 88 5.77 -4.84 16.24
CA ARG A 88 5.86 -3.41 15.93
C ARG A 88 4.91 -2.56 16.78
N CYS A 89 3.71 -3.07 17.10
CA CYS A 89 2.79 -2.39 18.00
C CYS A 89 3.33 -2.19 19.42
N ARG A 90 4.22 -3.08 19.90
CA ARG A 90 4.82 -2.98 21.24
C ARG A 90 5.73 -1.76 21.40
N ASP A 91 6.27 -1.25 20.30
CA ASP A 91 7.08 -0.03 20.28
C ASP A 91 6.23 1.25 20.49
N GLY A 92 4.89 1.16 20.40
CA GLY A 92 3.98 2.27 20.65
C GLY A 92 4.28 3.52 19.81
N ASP A 93 4.46 4.65 20.50
CA ASP A 93 4.71 5.95 19.86
C ASP A 93 6.06 6.04 19.15
N HIS A 94 7.06 5.25 19.56
CA HIS A 94 8.33 5.19 18.84
C HIS A 94 8.15 4.68 17.42
N ALA A 95 7.32 3.66 17.21
CA ALA A 95 7.00 3.18 15.86
C ALA A 95 6.19 4.19 15.04
N ARG A 96 5.29 4.95 15.68
CA ARG A 96 4.46 5.95 14.98
C ARG A 96 5.26 7.16 14.50
N ASN A 97 6.35 7.49 15.21
CA ASN A 97 7.24 8.60 14.88
C ASN A 97 8.47 8.19 14.06
N ASP A 98 8.55 6.92 13.64
CA ASP A 98 9.65 6.41 12.82
C ASP A 98 9.66 7.09 11.44
N GLN A 99 10.83 7.53 10.99
CA GLN A 99 11.00 8.18 9.69
C GLN A 99 10.77 7.21 8.52
N ALA A 100 11.08 5.92 8.69
CA ALA A 100 10.72 4.88 7.72
C ALA A 100 9.21 4.57 7.75
N GLY A 101 8.52 5.04 8.79
CA GLY A 101 7.10 4.88 9.03
C GLY A 101 6.76 3.63 9.83
N PHE A 102 5.55 3.62 10.39
CA PHE A 102 5.09 2.56 11.30
C PHE A 102 5.23 1.16 10.71
N TYR A 103 4.96 1.05 9.42
CA TYR A 103 4.81 -0.19 8.70
C TYR A 103 6.12 -0.74 8.12
N ASP A 104 7.23 -0.01 8.24
CA ASP A 104 8.55 -0.49 7.83
C ASP A 104 8.99 -1.73 8.63
N GLY A 105 9.56 -2.70 7.91
CA GLY A 105 10.04 -3.96 8.46
C GLY A 105 8.95 -4.95 8.83
N ILE A 106 7.68 -4.65 8.54
CA ILE A 106 6.59 -5.59 8.82
C ILE A 106 6.56 -6.69 7.75
N THR A 107 6.60 -7.93 8.21
CA THR A 107 6.43 -9.12 7.36
C THR A 107 4.95 -9.31 7.01
N VAL A 108 4.67 -9.49 5.72
CA VAL A 108 3.35 -9.74 5.16
C VAL A 108 3.36 -10.96 4.25
N ARG A 109 2.17 -11.56 4.04
CA ARG A 109 2.01 -12.76 3.21
C ARG A 109 1.14 -12.46 1.99
N HIS A 110 1.61 -12.89 0.82
CA HIS A 110 0.83 -12.83 -0.42
C HIS A 110 1.17 -14.02 -1.32
N ALA A 111 0.15 -14.70 -1.85
CA ALA A 111 0.31 -15.85 -2.75
C ALA A 111 1.31 -16.91 -2.24
N GLY A 112 1.25 -17.25 -0.95
CA GLY A 112 2.13 -18.23 -0.31
C GLY A 112 3.57 -17.75 -0.06
N ARG A 113 3.89 -16.48 -0.34
CA ARG A 113 5.23 -15.91 -0.15
C ARG A 113 5.22 -14.89 0.98
N GLU A 114 6.32 -14.88 1.73
CA GLU A 114 6.61 -13.82 2.69
C GLU A 114 7.35 -12.68 2.00
N LEU A 115 6.92 -11.46 2.30
CA LEU A 115 7.46 -10.21 1.81
C LEU A 115 7.61 -9.27 2.99
N VAL A 116 8.51 -8.30 2.87
CA VAL A 116 8.71 -7.26 3.88
C VAL A 116 8.30 -5.92 3.29
N MET A 117 7.58 -5.14 4.09
CA MET A 117 7.25 -3.76 3.75
C MET A 117 8.46 -2.87 4.02
N ALA A 118 9.02 -2.29 2.96
CA ALA A 118 10.18 -1.43 3.02
C ALA A 118 9.76 0.03 2.90
N GLY A 119 10.07 0.81 3.94
CA GLY A 119 9.87 2.24 3.98
C GLY A 119 10.94 3.04 3.21
N PRO A 120 10.80 4.37 3.17
CA PRO A 120 9.71 5.14 3.76
C PRO A 120 8.37 4.97 3.03
N ALA A 121 7.27 5.28 3.72
CA ALA A 121 5.94 5.31 3.09
C ALA A 121 5.89 6.36 1.96
N VAL A 122 5.21 6.02 0.87
CA VAL A 122 4.99 6.92 -0.27
C VAL A 122 3.51 7.21 -0.44
N LEU A 123 3.18 8.47 -0.73
CA LEU A 123 1.82 8.91 -1.03
C LEU A 123 1.57 8.90 -2.54
N PHE A 124 0.65 8.06 -2.99
CA PHE A 124 0.14 8.04 -4.35
C PHE A 124 -1.03 9.01 -4.47
N VAL A 125 -0.87 10.05 -5.29
CA VAL A 125 -1.84 11.13 -5.48
C VAL A 125 -2.40 11.13 -6.90
N ALA A 126 -3.64 11.56 -7.04
CA ALA A 126 -4.27 11.69 -8.36
C ALA A 126 -3.57 12.80 -9.14
N GLY A 127 -3.14 12.48 -10.37
CA GLY A 127 -2.70 13.47 -11.34
C GLY A 127 -3.85 14.08 -12.11
N GLU A 128 -3.50 14.92 -13.06
CA GLU A 128 -4.45 15.34 -14.09
C GLU A 128 -4.78 14.12 -14.97
N GLU A 129 -6.06 13.98 -15.35
CA GLU A 129 -6.42 13.02 -16.39
C GLU A 129 -5.66 13.43 -17.66
N ALA A 130 -4.80 12.54 -18.14
CA ALA A 130 -4.21 12.69 -19.46
C ALA A 130 -5.37 12.66 -20.46
N GLN A 131 -5.78 13.83 -20.92
CA GLN A 131 -6.73 13.97 -22.01
C GLN A 131 -6.05 13.33 -23.22
N LEU A 132 -6.49 12.12 -23.58
CA LEU A 132 -6.00 11.42 -24.77
C LEU A 132 -6.20 12.39 -25.94
N SER A 133 -5.10 12.96 -26.44
CA SER A 133 -5.19 13.79 -27.64
C SER A 133 -5.52 12.86 -28.80
N LEU A 134 -6.72 13.00 -29.35
CA LEU A 134 -7.19 12.31 -30.55
C LEU A 134 -6.47 12.90 -31.80
N PHE A 135 -5.14 12.87 -31.80
CA PHE A 135 -4.32 13.27 -32.95
C PHE A 135 -3.39 12.13 -33.33
#